data_AF-A0AAW9KR51-F1
#
_entry.id   AF-A0AAW9KR51-F1
#
_cell.length_a   1.000
_cell.length_b   1.000
_cell.length_c   1.000
_cell.angle_alpha   90.00
_cell.angle_beta   90.00
_cell.angle_gamma   90.00
#
_symmetry.space_group_name_H-M   'P 1'
#
loop_
_entity.id
_entity.type
_entity.pdbx_description
1 polymer ?
#
loop_
_entity_poly.entity_id
_entity_poly.type
_entity_poly.pdbx_seq_one_letter_code
_entity_poly.pdbx_strand_id
1 'polypeptide(L)'
;SPLEQANAEKLLKLQHAITPLKEFGTNYPEFALKPKEALEKLLQEKKGQVAGAAFRDDLGGIDFVWGKYGKSGYGLAHIIESREKQYTRLGLNAEQIKERTDELLKSIPEVIENGTLLKDDLGRVSIQLNDVKVGLTNQWFGNDLKNHLIVTSYERDEKVLRELETRSPLSNDYKGN
;
A
#
# COMPACT_ATOMS: atom_id res chain seq x y z
N SER A 1 7.16 -31.80 -19.24
CA SER A 1 7.06 -30.81 -20.33
C SER A 1 7.41 -29.41 -19.80
N PRO A 2 7.80 -28.45 -20.67
CA PRO A 2 8.06 -27.07 -20.24
C PRO A 2 6.85 -26.41 -19.54
N LEU A 3 5.62 -26.75 -19.96
CA LEU A 3 4.39 -26.25 -19.35
C LEU A 3 4.21 -26.74 -17.90
N GLU A 4 4.49 -28.02 -17.64
CA GLU A 4 4.41 -28.58 -16.28
C GLU A 4 5.43 -27.93 -15.33
N GLN A 5 6.62 -27.62 -15.83
CA GLN A 5 7.65 -26.92 -15.05
C GLN A 5 7.22 -25.49 -14.70
N ALA A 6 6.71 -24.73 -15.67
CA ALA A 6 6.21 -23.38 -15.43
C ALA A 6 5.05 -23.34 -14.42
N ASN A 7 4.14 -24.32 -14.48
CA ASN A 7 3.05 -24.44 -13.52
C ASN A 7 3.54 -24.76 -12.11
N ALA A 8 4.53 -25.66 -11.97
CA ALA A 8 5.13 -25.99 -10.69
C ALA A 8 5.85 -24.79 -10.06
N GLU A 9 6.58 -24.01 -10.87
CA GLU A 9 7.25 -22.78 -10.43
C GLU A 9 6.24 -21.74 -9.94
N LYS A 10 5.15 -21.52 -10.67
CA LYS A 10 4.10 -20.58 -10.28
C LYS A 10 3.44 -21.00 -8.96
N LEU A 11 3.12 -22.28 -8.81
CA LEU A 11 2.52 -22.80 -7.59
C LEU A 11 3.45 -22.63 -6.37
N LEU A 12 4.75 -22.88 -6.56
CA LEU A 12 5.75 -22.70 -5.52
C LEU A 12 5.88 -21.23 -5.11
N LYS A 13 5.91 -20.30 -6.07
CA LYS A 13 5.89 -18.86 -5.78
C LYS A 13 4.65 -18.45 -4.99
N LEU A 14 3.49 -18.99 -5.35
CA LEU A 14 2.24 -18.69 -4.66
C LEU A 14 2.22 -19.23 -3.21
N GLN A 15 2.72 -20.45 -3.00
CA GLN A 15 2.85 -21.02 -1.65
C GLN A 15 3.78 -20.19 -0.75
N HIS A 16 4.92 -19.75 -1.29
CA HIS A 16 5.81 -18.85 -0.57
C HIS A 16 5.14 -17.52 -0.25
N ALA A 17 4.44 -16.91 -1.23
CA ALA A 17 3.78 -15.63 -1.07
C ALA A 17 2.76 -15.60 0.09
N ILE A 18 2.04 -16.69 0.33
CA ILE A 18 1.02 -16.77 1.39
C ILE A 18 1.58 -17.22 2.75
N THR A 19 2.89 -17.47 2.85
CA THR A 19 3.52 -17.87 4.10
C THR A 19 3.72 -16.64 4.99
N PRO A 20 3.12 -16.57 6.20
CA PRO A 20 3.18 -15.36 6.99
C PRO A 20 4.54 -15.09 7.63
N LEU A 21 4.86 -13.81 7.78
CA LEU A 21 6.08 -13.33 8.45
C LEU A 21 5.79 -13.09 9.93
N LYS A 22 6.47 -13.80 10.84
CA LYS A 22 6.17 -13.77 12.29
C LYS A 22 6.31 -12.37 12.90
N GLU A 23 7.13 -11.54 12.29
CA GLU A 23 7.46 -10.16 12.66
C GLU A 23 6.24 -9.24 12.67
N PHE A 24 5.18 -9.57 11.92
CA PHE A 24 3.98 -8.72 11.80
C PHE A 24 2.78 -9.24 12.58
N GLY A 25 2.97 -10.24 13.44
CA GLY A 25 1.93 -10.74 14.34
C GLY A 25 0.88 -11.61 13.63
N THR A 26 -0.38 -11.48 14.05
CA THR A 26 -1.50 -12.29 13.54
C THR A 26 -1.65 -12.15 12.02
N ASN A 27 -1.68 -13.28 11.32
CA ASN A 27 -2.00 -13.34 9.89
C ASN A 27 -3.50 -13.62 9.70
N TYR A 28 -4.11 -13.00 8.68
CA TYR A 28 -5.48 -13.26 8.25
C TYR A 28 -5.49 -13.94 6.87
N PRO A 29 -5.18 -15.25 6.79
CA PRO A 29 -4.97 -15.97 5.53
C PRO A 29 -6.22 -16.06 4.64
N GLU A 30 -7.42 -15.91 5.20
CA GLU A 30 -8.69 -15.93 4.48
C GLU A 30 -8.84 -14.79 3.45
N PHE A 31 -8.01 -13.76 3.57
CA PHE A 31 -7.93 -12.60 2.68
C PHE A 31 -6.70 -12.60 1.75
N ALA A 32 -5.93 -13.69 1.70
CA ALA A 32 -4.86 -13.81 0.71
C ALA A 32 -5.43 -13.74 -0.71
N LEU A 33 -4.70 -13.07 -1.62
CA LEU A 33 -5.10 -12.78 -3.00
C LEU A 33 -6.40 -11.99 -3.15
N LYS A 34 -6.83 -11.31 -2.08
CA LYS A 34 -8.03 -10.47 -2.03
C LYS A 34 -7.63 -9.09 -1.51
N PRO A 35 -6.92 -8.26 -2.30
CA PRO A 35 -6.23 -7.10 -1.78
C PRO A 35 -7.18 -6.04 -1.18
N LYS A 36 -8.41 -5.92 -1.70
CA LYS A 36 -9.40 -4.98 -1.16
C LYS A 36 -9.89 -5.43 0.22
N GLU A 37 -10.25 -6.69 0.35
CA GLU A 37 -10.73 -7.29 1.60
C GLU A 37 -9.60 -7.41 2.64
N ALA A 38 -8.37 -7.67 2.19
CA ALA A 38 -7.17 -7.66 3.02
C ALA A 38 -6.93 -6.26 3.64
N LEU A 39 -7.05 -5.21 2.82
CA LEU A 39 -6.98 -3.83 3.30
C LEU A 39 -8.08 -3.56 4.33
N GLU A 40 -9.35 -3.84 4.00
CA GLU A 40 -10.49 -3.62 4.89
C GLU A 40 -10.30 -4.35 6.23
N LYS A 41 -9.84 -5.60 6.20
CA LYS A 41 -9.55 -6.38 7.40
C LYS A 41 -8.51 -5.70 8.28
N LEU A 42 -7.41 -5.22 7.70
CA LEU A 42 -6.36 -4.54 8.46
C LEU A 42 -6.80 -3.18 9.00
N LEU A 43 -7.67 -2.46 8.27
CA LEU A 43 -8.26 -1.20 8.76
C LEU A 43 -9.20 -1.45 9.95
N GLN A 44 -9.93 -2.58 9.95
CA GLN A 44 -10.78 -2.99 11.06
C GLN A 44 -9.96 -3.40 12.29
N GLU A 45 -8.97 -4.27 12.10
CA GLU A 45 -8.20 -4.88 13.20
C GLU A 45 -7.12 -3.96 13.76
N LYS A 46 -6.57 -3.09 12.91
CA LYS A 46 -5.46 -2.18 13.23
C LYS A 46 -4.27 -2.90 13.88
N LYS A 47 -3.98 -4.11 13.40
CA LYS A 47 -2.85 -4.97 13.79
C LYS A 47 -2.71 -6.11 12.79
N GLY A 48 -1.61 -6.83 12.86
CA GLY A 48 -1.42 -8.05 12.06
C GLY A 48 -1.00 -7.78 10.62
N GLN A 49 -1.21 -8.80 9.79
CA GLN A 49 -0.88 -8.82 8.38
C GLN A 49 -1.86 -9.68 7.57
N VAL A 50 -1.81 -9.50 6.26
CA VAL A 50 -2.29 -10.45 5.27
C VAL A 50 -1.12 -10.78 4.36
N ALA A 51 -0.50 -11.93 4.60
CA ALA A 51 0.57 -12.43 3.75
C ALA A 51 0.02 -12.84 2.37
N GLY A 52 0.68 -12.40 1.31
CA GLY A 52 0.20 -12.59 -0.05
C GLY A 52 -1.16 -11.95 -0.31
N ALA A 53 -1.43 -10.79 0.29
CA ALA A 53 -2.63 -10.00 0.04
C ALA A 53 -2.86 -9.76 -1.46
N ALA A 54 -1.78 -9.53 -2.21
CA ALA A 54 -1.76 -9.53 -3.66
C ALA A 54 -0.62 -10.41 -4.19
N PHE A 55 -0.70 -10.76 -5.47
CA PHE A 55 0.34 -11.48 -6.18
C PHE A 55 0.47 -10.94 -7.61
N ARG A 56 1.69 -10.72 -8.07
CA ARG A 56 1.98 -10.38 -9.47
C ARG A 56 3.05 -11.29 -10.03
N ASP A 57 2.92 -11.72 -11.28
CA ASP A 57 3.89 -12.63 -11.90
C ASP A 57 5.29 -11.99 -12.05
N ASP A 58 5.38 -10.65 -12.14
CA ASP A 58 6.62 -9.88 -12.27
C ASP A 58 7.29 -9.48 -10.93
N LEU A 59 6.63 -9.73 -9.79
CA LEU A 59 7.10 -9.36 -8.45
C LEU A 59 7.07 -10.49 -7.43
N GLY A 60 6.05 -11.36 -7.49
CA GLY A 60 5.74 -12.34 -6.45
C GLY A 60 4.66 -11.86 -5.49
N GLY A 61 4.73 -12.35 -4.25
CA GLY A 61 3.78 -12.05 -3.19
C GLY A 61 3.96 -10.64 -2.63
N ILE A 62 2.85 -9.94 -2.45
CA ILE A 62 2.81 -8.62 -1.84
C ILE A 62 1.95 -8.71 -0.59
N ASP A 63 2.56 -8.40 0.54
CA ASP A 63 1.96 -8.46 1.86
C ASP A 63 1.41 -7.09 2.25
N PHE A 64 0.22 -7.10 2.85
CA PHE A 64 -0.28 -5.94 3.56
C PHE A 64 -0.03 -6.14 5.04
N VAL A 65 0.61 -5.18 5.68
CA VAL A 65 0.88 -5.21 7.12
C VAL A 65 0.30 -3.95 7.74
N TRP A 66 -0.30 -4.07 8.93
CA TRP A 66 -0.77 -2.89 9.64
C TRP A 66 0.42 -2.00 10.05
N GLY A 67 1.42 -2.62 10.66
CA GLY A 67 2.66 -1.98 11.05
C GLY A 67 2.54 -1.01 12.23
N LYS A 68 3.30 0.09 12.20
CA LYS A 68 3.48 0.98 13.35
C LYS A 68 3.60 2.43 12.92
N TYR A 69 3.11 3.33 13.78
CA TYR A 69 3.28 4.79 13.69
C TYR A 69 4.69 5.25 14.10
N GLY A 70 5.03 6.49 13.73
CA GLY A 70 6.18 7.24 14.22
C GLY A 70 7.38 7.25 13.27
N LYS A 71 8.52 7.73 13.78
CA LYS A 71 9.76 7.93 13.00
C LYS A 71 10.32 6.64 12.38
N SER A 72 10.13 5.51 13.05
CA SER A 72 10.47 4.17 12.56
C SER A 72 9.21 3.40 12.16
N GLY A 73 8.20 4.13 11.71
CA GLY A 73 6.93 3.57 11.28
C GLY A 73 7.07 2.82 9.96
N TYR A 74 6.12 1.92 9.72
CA TYR A 74 6.02 1.10 8.52
C TYR A 74 4.58 0.62 8.34
N GLY A 75 4.27 0.04 7.18
CA GLY A 75 2.95 -0.50 6.88
C GLY A 75 1.88 0.57 6.73
N LEU A 76 0.61 0.12 6.75
CA LEU A 76 -0.55 0.99 6.57
C LEU A 76 -0.65 2.09 7.64
N ALA A 77 -0.34 1.78 8.90
CA ALA A 77 -0.35 2.75 10.00
C ALA A 77 0.55 3.95 9.71
N HIS A 78 1.74 3.71 9.17
CA HIS A 78 2.68 4.78 8.84
C HIS A 78 2.28 5.58 7.61
N ILE A 79 1.69 4.92 6.60
CA ILE A 79 1.15 5.58 5.41
C ILE A 79 0.05 6.56 5.84
N ILE A 80 -0.90 6.11 6.67
CA ILE A 80 -1.99 6.93 7.22
C ILE A 80 -1.41 8.14 7.94
N GLU A 81 -0.52 7.91 8.91
CA GLU A 81 0.10 8.99 9.69
C GLU A 81 0.79 10.04 8.83
N SER A 82 1.56 9.59 7.84
CA SER A 82 2.34 10.46 6.98
C SER A 82 1.44 11.36 6.13
N ARG A 83 0.33 10.80 5.64
CA ARG A 83 -0.62 11.51 4.76
C ARG A 83 -1.53 12.43 5.56
N GLU A 84 -2.03 12.01 6.71
CA GLU A 84 -2.79 12.90 7.60
C GLU A 84 -1.96 14.10 8.07
N LYS A 85 -0.69 13.88 8.46
CA LYS A 85 0.23 14.98 8.80
C LYS A 85 0.47 15.91 7.61
N GLN A 86 0.65 15.36 6.41
CA GLN A 86 0.79 16.17 5.22
C GLN A 86 -0.46 17.04 5.00
N TYR A 87 -1.64 16.44 4.98
CA TYR A 87 -2.90 17.16 4.77
C TYR A 87 -3.18 18.20 5.86
N THR A 88 -2.77 17.94 7.10
CA THR A 88 -2.83 18.91 8.21
C THR A 88 -1.95 20.12 7.93
N ARG A 89 -0.72 19.92 7.44
CA ARG A 89 0.17 21.03 7.05
C ARG A 89 -0.38 21.85 5.89
N LEU A 90 -1.27 21.26 5.08
CA LEU A 90 -1.97 21.92 3.98
C LEU A 90 -3.24 22.65 4.43
N GLY A 91 -3.55 22.65 5.74
CA GLY A 91 -4.68 23.38 6.29
C GLY A 91 -6.04 22.72 6.08
N LEU A 92 -6.07 21.43 5.71
CA LEU A 92 -7.33 20.68 5.59
C LEU A 92 -7.96 20.47 6.97
N ASN A 93 -9.29 20.43 7.00
CA ASN A 93 -10.03 20.07 8.20
C ASN A 93 -10.09 18.53 8.40
N ALA A 94 -10.55 18.09 9.57
CA ALA A 94 -10.55 16.67 9.94
C ALA A 94 -11.41 15.79 8.99
N GLU A 95 -12.53 16.30 8.49
CA GLU A 95 -13.42 15.56 7.58
C GLU A 95 -12.75 15.34 6.22
N GLN A 96 -12.15 16.40 5.68
CA GLN A 96 -11.39 16.35 4.41
C GLN A 96 -10.17 15.44 4.52
N ILE A 97 -9.45 15.48 5.64
CA ILE A 97 -8.31 14.61 5.90
C ILE A 97 -8.75 13.15 5.89
N LYS A 98 -9.85 12.84 6.58
CA LYS A 98 -10.40 11.48 6.64
C LYS A 98 -10.82 11.00 5.26
N GLU A 99 -11.59 11.79 4.52
CA GLU A 99 -12.05 11.45 3.17
C GLU A 99 -10.89 11.17 2.23
N ARG A 100 -9.90 12.09 2.15
CA ARG A 100 -8.73 11.91 1.28
C ARG A 100 -7.85 10.73 1.69
N THR A 101 -7.77 10.42 2.98
CA THR A 101 -7.01 9.27 3.47
C THR A 101 -7.74 7.96 3.14
N ASP A 102 -9.07 7.93 3.27
CA ASP A 102 -9.89 6.77 2.89
C ASP A 102 -9.82 6.49 1.39
N GLU A 103 -9.89 7.52 0.54
CA GLU A 103 -9.72 7.40 -0.91
C GLU A 103 -8.33 6.87 -1.29
N LEU A 104 -7.29 7.42 -0.67
CA LEU A 104 -5.91 6.98 -0.86
C LEU A 104 -5.76 5.49 -0.56
N LEU A 105 -6.22 5.05 0.62
CA LEU A 105 -6.09 3.66 1.03
C LEU A 105 -6.81 2.72 0.07
N LYS A 106 -8.03 3.07 -0.35
CA LYS A 106 -8.82 2.29 -1.30
C LYS A 106 -8.17 2.17 -2.68
N SER A 107 -7.30 3.11 -3.05
CA SER A 107 -6.55 3.04 -4.32
C SER A 107 -5.34 2.10 -4.27
N ILE A 108 -4.80 1.75 -3.09
CA ILE A 108 -3.61 0.89 -2.97
C ILE A 108 -3.79 -0.46 -3.70
N PRO A 109 -4.90 -1.22 -3.50
CA PRO A 109 -5.17 -2.45 -4.24
C PRO A 109 -5.13 -2.25 -5.77
N GLU A 110 -5.78 -1.19 -6.26
CA GLU A 110 -5.89 -0.91 -7.70
C GLU A 110 -4.54 -0.54 -8.31
N VAL A 111 -3.75 0.28 -7.62
CA VAL A 111 -2.39 0.64 -8.04
C VAL A 111 -1.52 -0.61 -8.12
N ILE A 112 -1.59 -1.50 -7.12
CA ILE A 112 -0.82 -2.74 -7.11
C ILE A 112 -1.23 -3.63 -8.29
N GLU A 113 -2.51 -3.80 -8.53
CA GLU A 113 -3.03 -4.67 -9.59
C GLU A 113 -2.72 -4.15 -11.00
N ASN A 114 -2.94 -2.86 -11.25
CA ASN A 114 -2.93 -2.29 -12.61
C ASN A 114 -1.72 -1.40 -12.90
N GLY A 115 -0.90 -1.09 -11.91
CA GLY A 115 0.22 -0.17 -12.05
C GLY A 115 1.45 -0.79 -12.69
N THR A 116 2.31 0.09 -13.21
CA THR A 116 3.60 -0.24 -13.80
C THR A 116 4.66 -0.43 -12.72
N LEU A 117 5.42 -1.51 -12.81
CA LEU A 117 6.55 -1.79 -11.94
C LEU A 117 7.71 -0.81 -12.24
N LEU A 118 8.17 -0.10 -11.21
CA LEU A 118 9.34 0.76 -11.25
C LEU A 118 10.40 0.27 -10.26
N LYS A 119 11.65 0.31 -10.71
CA LYS A 119 12.84 0.06 -9.89
C LYS A 119 13.77 1.25 -10.06
N ASP A 120 14.23 1.82 -8.96
CA ASP A 120 15.23 2.89 -9.03
C ASP A 120 16.66 2.35 -8.96
N ASP A 121 17.63 3.24 -9.11
CA ASP A 121 19.07 2.90 -9.12
C ASP A 121 19.56 2.33 -7.78
N LEU A 122 18.78 2.50 -6.70
CA LEU A 122 19.05 1.94 -5.37
C LEU A 122 18.36 0.57 -5.17
N GLY A 123 17.69 0.06 -6.20
CA GLY A 123 16.96 -1.21 -6.17
C GLY A 123 15.62 -1.14 -5.44
N ARG A 124 15.13 0.05 -5.09
CA ARG A 124 13.82 0.21 -4.42
C ARG A 124 12.71 -0.05 -5.42
N VAL A 125 11.76 -0.87 -5.01
CA VAL A 125 10.64 -1.30 -5.84
C VAL A 125 9.43 -0.42 -5.55
N SER A 126 8.71 -0.04 -6.60
CA SER A 126 7.44 0.65 -6.47
C SER A 126 6.53 0.30 -7.62
N ILE A 127 5.23 0.52 -7.44
CA ILE A 127 4.23 0.35 -8.47
C ILE A 127 3.56 1.70 -8.69
N GLN A 128 3.57 2.20 -9.91
CA GLN A 128 2.97 3.48 -10.27
C GLN A 128 1.75 3.29 -11.17
N LEU A 129 0.66 3.96 -10.83
CA LEU A 129 -0.52 4.09 -11.67
C LEU A 129 -0.92 5.56 -11.69
N ASN A 130 -0.91 6.19 -12.87
CA ASN A 130 -1.13 7.62 -13.03
C ASN A 130 -0.17 8.47 -12.16
N ASP A 131 -0.72 9.39 -11.38
CA ASP A 131 -0.03 10.27 -10.44
C ASP A 131 0.27 9.60 -9.08
N VAL A 132 -0.07 8.32 -8.92
CA VAL A 132 0.03 7.58 -7.66
C VAL A 132 1.12 6.52 -7.73
N LYS A 133 1.91 6.43 -6.66
CA LYS A 133 3.00 5.46 -6.53
C LYS A 133 2.94 4.75 -5.18
N VAL A 134 2.91 3.43 -5.17
CA VAL A 134 2.99 2.59 -3.97
C VAL A 134 4.40 2.04 -3.85
N GLY A 135 5.11 2.36 -2.77
CA GLY A 135 6.43 1.85 -2.48
C GLY A 135 6.39 0.50 -1.78
N LEU A 136 7.27 -0.41 -2.22
CA LEU A 136 7.42 -1.75 -1.70
C LEU A 136 8.84 -1.94 -1.14
N THR A 137 8.96 -2.68 -0.03
CA THR A 137 10.27 -3.13 0.48
C THR A 137 10.31 -4.65 0.58
N ASN A 138 11.45 -5.24 0.24
CA ASN A 138 11.80 -6.63 0.56
C ASN A 138 12.81 -6.72 1.72
N GLN A 139 13.07 -5.60 2.42
CA GLN A 139 14.02 -5.56 3.53
C GLN A 139 13.33 -5.19 4.84
N TRP A 140 13.70 -5.90 5.90
CA TRP A 140 13.24 -5.69 7.27
C TRP A 140 14.41 -5.69 8.25
N PHE A 141 14.72 -4.52 8.84
CA PHE A 141 15.88 -4.33 9.72
C PHE A 141 17.20 -4.90 9.15
N GLY A 142 17.43 -4.75 7.84
CA GLY A 142 18.62 -5.25 7.15
C GLY A 142 18.58 -6.74 6.76
N ASN A 143 17.50 -7.47 7.11
CA ASN A 143 17.27 -8.82 6.64
C ASN A 143 16.43 -8.83 5.36
N ASP A 144 16.78 -9.71 4.43
CA ASP A 144 15.95 -10.00 3.27
C ASP A 144 14.68 -10.75 3.72
N LEU A 145 13.51 -10.19 3.40
CA LEU A 145 12.21 -10.81 3.61
C LEU A 145 11.93 -11.95 2.63
N LYS A 146 12.94 -12.33 1.83
CA LYS A 146 12.88 -13.34 0.79
C LYS A 146 11.88 -12.89 -0.29
N ASN A 147 10.93 -13.75 -0.64
CA ASN A 147 9.95 -13.53 -1.71
C ASN A 147 8.77 -12.63 -1.29
N HIS A 148 8.87 -11.91 -0.17
CA HIS A 148 7.83 -11.02 0.32
C HIS A 148 8.18 -9.56 0.03
N LEU A 149 7.21 -8.85 -0.54
CA LEU A 149 7.23 -7.41 -0.70
C LEU A 149 6.17 -6.80 0.21
N ILE A 150 6.56 -5.83 1.03
CA ILE A 150 5.63 -5.16 1.95
C ILE A 150 5.31 -3.77 1.42
N VAL A 151 4.02 -3.42 1.45
CA VAL A 151 3.56 -2.04 1.23
C VAL A 151 4.02 -1.13 2.37
N THR A 152 4.89 -0.16 2.07
CA THR A 152 5.48 0.72 3.09
C THR A 152 5.29 2.20 2.84
N SER A 153 5.07 2.60 1.58
CA SER A 153 4.76 3.98 1.25
C SER A 153 3.64 4.08 0.22
N TYR A 154 2.96 5.21 0.26
CA TYR A 154 2.10 5.68 -0.81
C TYR A 154 2.55 7.10 -1.09
N GLU A 155 2.74 7.47 -2.35
CA GLU A 155 3.13 8.79 -2.83
C GLU A 155 2.16 9.25 -3.93
N ARG A 156 1.89 10.55 -3.98
CA ARG A 156 1.16 11.19 -5.07
C ARG A 156 2.02 12.32 -5.63
N ASP A 157 1.99 12.53 -6.94
CA ASP A 157 2.74 13.61 -7.61
C ASP A 157 2.52 14.95 -6.90
N GLU A 158 3.62 15.64 -6.56
CA GLU A 158 3.58 16.93 -5.88
C GLU A 158 2.80 17.99 -6.66
N LYS A 159 2.78 17.93 -7.99
CA LYS A 159 1.99 18.87 -8.81
C LYS A 159 0.50 18.64 -8.63
N VAL A 160 0.04 17.39 -8.63
CA VAL A 160 -1.37 17.06 -8.35
C VAL A 160 -1.73 17.41 -6.91
N LEU A 161 -0.80 17.20 -5.97
CA LEU A 161 -0.98 17.63 -4.58
C LEU A 161 -1.13 19.16 -4.49
N ARG A 162 -0.25 19.93 -5.15
CA ARG A 162 -0.33 21.40 -5.23
C ARG A 162 -1.58 21.87 -5.96
N GLU A 163 -2.04 21.17 -6.99
CA GLU A 163 -3.33 21.44 -7.64
C GLU A 163 -4.50 21.17 -6.69
N LEU A 164 -4.44 20.15 -5.84
CA LEU A 164 -5.43 19.89 -4.78
C LEU A 164 -5.33 20.89 -3.61
N GLU A 165 -4.19 21.55 -3.41
CA GLU A 165 -3.98 22.66 -2.46
C GLU A 165 -4.52 23.99 -3.01
N THR A 166 -4.41 24.20 -4.33
CA THR A 166 -4.80 25.44 -5.02
C THR A 166 -6.22 25.41 -5.58
N ARG A 167 -6.80 24.22 -5.76
CA ARG A 167 -8.26 24.07 -5.83
C ARG A 167 -8.79 24.53 -4.49
N SER A 168 -9.38 25.73 -4.47
CA SER A 168 -10.21 26.18 -3.36
C SER A 168 -11.11 25.02 -2.91
N PRO A 169 -11.36 24.88 -1.59
CA PRO A 169 -12.34 23.90 -1.12
C PRO A 169 -13.58 24.02 -2.00
N LEU A 170 -14.10 22.87 -2.46
CA LEU A 170 -15.32 22.74 -3.25
C LEU A 170 -16.23 23.93 -2.94
N SER A 171 -16.48 24.77 -3.96
CA SER A 171 -17.21 26.03 -3.87
C SER A 171 -18.04 26.10 -2.61
N ASN A 172 -17.56 26.84 -1.62
CA ASN A 172 -18.46 27.34 -0.60
C ASN A 172 -19.40 28.28 -1.36
N ASP A 173 -20.51 27.73 -1.84
CA ASP A 173 -21.70 28.48 -2.24
C ASP A 173 -22.30 29.10 -0.97
N TYR A 174 -21.51 29.99 -0.35
CA TYR A 174 -21.94 30.97 0.63
C TYR A 174 -22.00 32.31 -0.09
N LYS A 175 -23.04 32.47 -0.90
CA LYS A 175 -23.75 33.74 -1.02
C LYS A 175 -25.23 33.47 -1.19
N GLY A 176 -25.94 33.53 -0.07
CA GLY A 176 -27.33 33.92 -0.09
C GLY A 176 -27.46 35.35 -0.61
N ASN A 177 -28.52 35.59 -1.37
CA ASN A 177 -29.46 36.67 -1.09
C ASN A 177 -30.83 36.26 -1.62
#